data_AF-A0A9E3CED7-F1
#
_entry.id   AF-A0A9E3CED7-F1
#
_cell.length_a   1.000
_cell.length_b   1.000
_cell.length_c   1.000
_cell.angle_alpha   90.00
_cell.angle_beta   90.00
_cell.angle_gamma   90.00
#
_symmetry.space_group_name_H-M   'P 1'
#
loop_
_entity.id
_entity.type
_entity.pdbx_description
1 polymer ?
#
loop_
_entity_poly.entity_id
_entity_poly.type
_entity_poly.pdbx_seq_one_letter_code
_entity_poly.pdbx_strand_id
1 'polypeptide(L)'
;MAAKKYVSPTISLDPLDPDFHRADIEFHGVDHSGASFEAAVFLNNPGADETTAKEPEQGYAGSFHIFGHGGCLGDAGHCDVTGPPRPYDPRPAHPLTPAKKVVIATDAVRRALGEGPDVTVAVVPKVTSGTGRVDLEDVLKFERLAIVTYR
;
A
#
# COMPACT_ATOMS: atom_id res chain seq x y z
N MET A 1 -17.92 -8.57 -3.21
CA MET A 1 -18.01 -7.35 -2.37
C MET A 1 -16.80 -6.50 -2.70
N ALA A 2 -16.97 -5.19 -2.84
CA ALA A 2 -15.87 -4.27 -3.12
C ALA A 2 -15.23 -3.84 -1.80
N ALA A 3 -13.91 -3.98 -1.69
CA ALA A 3 -13.18 -3.49 -0.54
C ALA A 3 -13.06 -1.96 -0.60
N LYS A 4 -13.00 -1.32 0.57
CA LYS A 4 -12.85 0.12 0.69
C LYS A 4 -11.51 0.55 0.10
N LYS A 5 -11.55 1.42 -0.90
CA LYS A 5 -10.36 2.09 -1.44
C LYS A 5 -9.88 3.22 -0.54
N TYR A 6 -8.59 3.52 -0.63
CA TYR A 6 -8.01 4.74 -0.10
C TYR A 6 -7.80 5.75 -1.22
N VAL A 7 -8.06 7.03 -0.96
CA VAL A 7 -7.68 8.14 -1.83
C VAL A 7 -6.95 9.16 -0.96
N SER A 8 -5.73 9.51 -1.34
CA SER A 8 -4.96 10.51 -0.61
C SER A 8 -5.57 11.91 -0.74
N PRO A 9 -5.31 12.82 0.21
CA PRO A 9 -5.28 14.24 -0.09
C PRO A 9 -4.33 14.52 -1.26
N THR A 10 -4.41 15.73 -1.83
CA THR A 10 -3.42 16.19 -2.80
C THR A 10 -2.02 16.16 -2.18
N ILE A 11 -1.06 15.59 -2.90
CA ILE A 11 0.35 15.51 -2.53
C ILE A 11 1.12 16.39 -3.50
N SER A 12 1.86 17.37 -2.97
CA SER A 12 2.76 18.19 -3.78
C SER A 12 3.99 17.37 -4.21
N LEU A 13 4.31 17.45 -5.49
CA LEU A 13 5.48 16.85 -6.14
C LEU A 13 6.67 17.82 -6.21
N ASP A 14 6.50 19.10 -5.87
CA ASP A 14 7.57 20.12 -5.89
C ASP A 14 8.85 19.72 -5.14
N PRO A 15 8.79 18.98 -4.01
CA PRO A 15 10.01 18.55 -3.32
C PRO A 15 10.79 17.44 -4.04
N LEU A 16 10.20 16.79 -5.05
CA LEU A 16 10.84 15.72 -5.79
C LEU A 16 11.84 16.31 -6.80
N ASP A 17 13.05 15.76 -6.80
CA ASP A 17 13.98 16.00 -7.89
C ASP A 17 13.39 15.44 -9.19
N PRO A 18 13.22 16.24 -10.28
CA PRO A 18 12.69 15.76 -11.55
C PRO A 18 13.69 14.89 -12.34
N ASP A 19 15.00 14.94 -12.04
CA ASP A 19 16.04 14.19 -12.76
C ASP A 19 16.40 12.86 -12.04
N PHE A 20 15.37 12.07 -11.73
CA PHE A 20 15.51 10.79 -11.05
C PHE A 20 15.60 9.60 -12.02
N HIS A 21 16.38 8.59 -11.68
CA HIS A 21 16.38 7.31 -12.40
C HIS A 21 15.25 6.38 -11.95
N ARG A 22 14.78 6.54 -10.70
CA ARG A 22 13.70 5.72 -10.12
C ARG A 22 12.81 6.54 -9.19
N ALA A 23 11.51 6.27 -9.23
CA ALA A 23 10.57 6.73 -8.23
C ALA A 23 9.73 5.58 -7.69
N ASP A 24 9.50 5.61 -6.38
CA ASP A 24 8.72 4.61 -5.67
C ASP A 24 7.56 5.26 -4.92
N ILE A 25 6.44 4.55 -4.84
CA ILE A 25 5.36 4.82 -3.89
C ILE A 25 5.54 3.84 -2.74
N GLU A 26 5.87 4.37 -1.57
CA GLU A 26 6.12 3.60 -0.36
C GLU A 26 4.94 3.67 0.60
N PHE A 27 4.57 2.50 1.12
CA PHE A 27 3.59 2.32 2.17
C PHE A 27 4.30 1.82 3.41
N HIS A 28 4.15 2.56 4.51
CA HIS A 28 4.78 2.29 5.80
C HIS A 28 3.73 1.87 6.81
N GLY A 29 4.11 0.95 7.71
CA GLY A 29 3.22 0.47 8.75
C GLY A 29 2.04 -0.33 8.21
N VAL A 30 2.22 -1.09 7.12
CA VAL A 30 1.14 -1.85 6.49
C VAL A 30 0.75 -3.03 7.38
N ASP A 31 -0.52 -3.09 7.77
CA ASP A 31 -1.12 -4.24 8.43
C ASP A 31 -1.33 -5.37 7.43
N HIS A 32 -0.99 -6.58 7.84
CA HIS A 32 -1.13 -7.80 7.05
C HIS A 32 -1.68 -8.97 7.87
N SER A 33 -2.29 -8.69 9.02
CA SER A 33 -2.93 -9.70 9.88
C SER A 33 -4.25 -10.25 9.29
N GLY A 34 -4.91 -9.47 8.42
CA GLY A 34 -6.24 -9.74 7.89
C GLY A 34 -6.29 -10.60 6.61
N ALA A 35 -7.16 -10.22 5.68
CA ALA A 35 -7.36 -10.90 4.41
C ALA A 35 -6.17 -10.74 3.46
N SER A 36 -6.04 -11.67 2.51
CA SER A 36 -5.13 -11.50 1.38
C SER A 36 -5.76 -10.63 0.29
N PHE A 37 -4.98 -9.73 -0.29
CA PHE A 37 -5.44 -8.87 -1.38
C PHE A 37 -4.30 -8.36 -2.24
N GLU A 38 -4.62 -7.94 -3.45
CA GLU A 38 -3.78 -7.06 -4.25
C GLU A 38 -4.18 -5.60 -3.98
N ALA A 39 -3.23 -4.70 -3.79
CA ALA A 39 -3.45 -3.26 -3.78
C ALA A 39 -3.00 -2.65 -5.10
N ALA A 40 -3.95 -2.36 -6.00
CA ALA A 40 -3.66 -1.64 -7.24
C ALA A 40 -3.59 -0.14 -6.97
N VAL A 41 -2.53 0.52 -7.45
CA VAL A 41 -2.25 1.94 -7.19
C VAL A 41 -2.44 2.75 -8.46
N PHE A 42 -3.15 3.87 -8.35
CA PHE A 42 -3.43 4.79 -9.45
C PHE A 42 -3.07 6.21 -9.05
N LEU A 43 -2.41 6.94 -9.95
CA LEU A 43 -2.16 8.38 -9.82
C LEU A 43 -3.19 9.17 -10.60
N ASN A 44 -3.63 10.31 -10.06
CA ASN A 44 -4.56 11.24 -10.70
C ASN A 44 -5.90 10.62 -11.16
N ASN A 45 -6.29 9.49 -10.57
CA ASN A 45 -7.56 8.82 -10.80
C ASN A 45 -8.25 8.46 -9.47
N PRO A 46 -8.84 9.44 -8.75
CA PRO A 46 -9.57 9.18 -7.51
C PRO A 46 -10.83 8.31 -7.74
N GLY A 47 -11.30 8.23 -8.98
CA GLY A 47 -12.44 7.41 -9.40
C GLY A 47 -12.14 5.91 -9.47
N ALA A 48 -10.87 5.51 -9.54
CA ALA A 48 -10.48 4.12 -9.73
C ALA A 48 -11.15 3.15 -8.74
N ASP A 49 -11.53 1.98 -9.24
CA ASP A 49 -12.22 0.91 -8.54
C ASP A 49 -11.69 -0.47 -8.96
N GLU A 50 -12.28 -1.55 -8.45
CA GLU A 50 -11.82 -2.91 -8.71
C GLU A 50 -11.91 -3.32 -10.19
N THR A 51 -12.75 -2.65 -10.97
CA THR A 51 -12.96 -2.89 -12.40
C THR A 51 -12.05 -2.05 -13.29
N THR A 52 -11.44 -1.00 -12.73
CA THR A 52 -10.53 -0.11 -13.45
C THR A 52 -9.34 -0.89 -14.01
N ALA A 53 -9.10 -0.71 -15.31
CA ALA A 53 -8.03 -1.38 -16.04
C ALA A 53 -6.65 -0.93 -15.52
N LYS A 54 -5.70 -1.87 -15.46
CA LYS A 54 -4.35 -1.64 -14.94
C LYS A 54 -3.41 -1.08 -16.03
N GLU A 55 -3.85 -0.01 -16.68
CA GLU A 55 -3.15 0.59 -17.81
C GLU A 55 -2.68 2.02 -17.48
N PRO A 56 -1.57 2.49 -18.09
CA PRO A 56 -1.04 3.83 -17.85
C PRO A 56 -2.06 4.95 -18.06
N GLU A 57 -2.96 4.83 -19.04
CA GLU A 57 -3.99 5.82 -19.39
C GLU A 57 -5.06 5.95 -18.32
N GLN A 58 -5.21 4.94 -17.46
CA GLN A 58 -6.10 4.97 -16.30
C GLN A 58 -5.37 5.47 -15.04
N GLY A 59 -4.12 5.93 -15.18
CA GLY A 59 -3.28 6.36 -14.08
C GLY A 59 -2.58 5.22 -13.34
N TYR A 60 -2.62 3.99 -13.84
CA TYR A 60 -2.03 2.84 -13.13
C TYR A 60 -0.52 3.03 -12.90
N ALA A 61 -0.11 2.88 -11.65
CA ALA A 61 1.26 3.08 -11.18
C ALA A 61 1.93 1.77 -10.74
N GLY A 62 1.18 0.67 -10.67
CA GLY A 62 1.64 -0.64 -10.22
C GLY A 62 0.78 -1.19 -9.09
N SER A 63 1.21 -2.30 -8.51
CA SER A 63 0.51 -2.93 -7.40
C SER A 63 1.46 -3.65 -6.44
N PHE A 64 0.98 -3.92 -5.23
CA PHE A 64 1.64 -4.83 -4.30
C PHE A 64 0.63 -5.83 -3.74
N HIS A 65 1.12 -6.92 -3.16
CA HIS A 65 0.30 -7.99 -2.62
C HIS A 65 0.50 -8.13 -1.11
N ILE A 66 -0.61 -8.36 -0.41
CA ILE A 66 -0.65 -8.80 0.98
C ILE A 66 -1.10 -10.25 1.00
N PHE A 67 -0.24 -11.11 1.54
CA PHE A 67 -0.58 -12.48 1.90
C PHE A 67 -0.97 -12.46 3.37
N GLY A 68 -2.25 -12.18 3.61
CA GLY A 68 -2.78 -11.97 4.94
C GLY A 68 -2.84 -13.25 5.76
N HIS A 69 -2.71 -13.12 7.08
CA HIS A 69 -2.71 -14.26 8.00
C HIS A 69 -4.10 -14.88 8.26
N GLY A 70 -5.18 -14.31 7.72
CA GLY A 70 -6.52 -14.90 7.79
C GLY A 70 -7.20 -14.76 9.16
N GLY A 71 -6.74 -13.81 9.98
CA GLY A 71 -7.27 -13.52 11.31
C GLY A 71 -6.57 -14.31 12.42
N CYS A 72 -6.81 -13.91 13.67
CA CYS A 72 -6.16 -14.56 14.82
C CYS A 72 -6.81 -15.92 15.13
N LEU A 73 -6.01 -16.98 15.16
CA LEU A 73 -6.44 -18.33 15.54
C LEU A 73 -6.01 -18.72 16.97
N GLY A 74 -5.24 -17.86 17.63
CA GLY A 74 -4.74 -18.07 18.99
C GLY A 74 -5.62 -17.43 20.07
N ASP A 75 -5.16 -17.51 21.31
CA ASP A 75 -5.81 -16.89 22.47
C ASP A 75 -5.57 -15.36 22.52
N ALA A 76 -6.22 -14.68 23.46
CA ALA A 76 -6.06 -13.25 23.68
C ALA A 76 -4.58 -12.87 23.84
N GLY A 77 -4.16 -11.81 23.13
CA GLY A 77 -2.79 -11.33 23.11
C GLY A 77 -1.84 -12.06 22.14
N HIS A 78 -2.26 -13.17 21.51
CA HIS A 78 -1.42 -13.91 20.57
C HIS A 78 -0.95 -13.08 19.38
N CYS A 79 -1.82 -12.20 18.87
CA CYS A 79 -1.56 -11.39 17.69
C CYS A 79 -1.00 -10.00 18.04
N ASP A 80 -0.84 -9.68 19.32
CA ASP A 80 -0.38 -8.37 19.75
C ASP A 80 1.12 -8.24 19.46
N VAL A 81 1.45 -7.29 18.58
CA VAL A 81 2.84 -6.94 18.31
C VAL A 81 3.40 -6.23 19.53
N THR A 82 4.12 -6.98 20.36
CA THR A 82 4.85 -6.41 21.49
C THR A 82 6.02 -5.54 21.01
N GLY A 83 6.44 -4.59 21.85
CA GLY A 83 7.49 -3.61 21.54
C GLY A 83 8.82 -4.22 21.06
N PRO A 84 9.81 -3.37 20.72
CA PRO A 84 11.01 -3.83 20.03
C PRO A 84 11.70 -4.98 20.79
N PRO A 85 12.19 -6.01 20.08
CA PRO A 85 12.94 -7.07 20.70
C PRO A 85 14.15 -6.50 21.45
N ARG A 86 14.61 -7.21 22.48
CA ARG A 86 15.82 -6.82 23.20
C ARG A 86 16.99 -6.73 22.19
N PRO A 87 17.99 -5.85 22.39
CA PRO A 87 19.06 -5.64 21.41
C PRO A 87 19.81 -6.90 20.95
N TYR A 88 19.78 -7.97 21.75
CA TYR A 88 20.45 -9.24 21.48
C TYR A 88 19.47 -10.43 21.44
N ASP A 89 18.18 -10.19 21.18
CA ASP A 89 17.20 -11.26 20.98
C ASP A 89 17.40 -11.89 19.59
N PRO A 90 17.77 -13.17 19.49
CA PRO A 90 18.02 -13.82 18.20
C PRO A 90 16.73 -14.23 17.49
N ARG A 91 15.56 -14.09 18.13
CA ARG A 91 14.29 -14.47 17.53
C ARG A 91 13.94 -13.51 16.39
N PRO A 92 13.35 -14.01 15.30
CA PRO A 92 12.79 -13.14 14.27
C PRO A 92 11.78 -12.15 14.85
N ALA A 93 11.58 -11.04 14.13
CA ALA A 93 10.49 -10.12 14.42
C ALA A 93 9.14 -10.84 14.45
N HIS A 94 8.19 -10.32 15.22
CA HIS A 94 6.85 -10.87 15.30
C HIS A 94 6.24 -10.99 13.88
N PRO A 95 5.56 -12.08 13.52
CA PRO A 95 5.02 -12.25 12.18
C PRO A 95 4.13 -11.08 11.74
N LEU A 96 3.36 -10.49 12.66
CA LEU A 96 2.49 -9.34 12.38
C LEU A 96 3.18 -7.97 12.53
N THR A 97 4.51 -7.92 12.62
CA THR A 97 5.23 -6.64 12.61
C THR A 97 4.82 -5.85 11.34
N PRO A 98 4.38 -4.59 11.47
CA PRO A 98 3.92 -3.82 10.32
C PRO A 98 4.96 -3.76 9.20
N ALA A 99 4.51 -4.02 7.97
CA ALA A 99 5.39 -4.15 6.83
C ALA A 99 5.61 -2.81 6.11
N LYS A 100 6.73 -2.70 5.40
CA LYS A 100 6.91 -1.72 4.33
C LYS A 100 6.56 -2.38 3.00
N LYS A 101 5.75 -1.70 2.17
CA LYS A 101 5.47 -2.11 0.78
C LYS A 101 5.92 -1.02 -0.16
N VAL A 102 6.42 -1.42 -1.32
CA VAL A 102 7.03 -0.51 -2.30
C VAL A 102 6.47 -0.85 -3.67
N VAL A 103 5.97 0.17 -4.37
CA VAL A 103 5.59 0.09 -5.78
C VAL A 103 6.57 0.92 -6.57
N ILE A 104 7.31 0.29 -7.49
CA ILE A 104 8.16 1.00 -8.44
C ILE A 104 7.24 1.69 -9.44
N ALA A 105 7.21 3.03 -9.41
CA ALA A 105 6.25 3.86 -10.11
C ALA A 105 6.92 4.92 -10.99
N THR A 106 8.18 4.69 -11.40
CA THR A 106 9.03 5.64 -12.12
C THR A 106 8.29 6.35 -13.26
N ASP A 107 7.71 5.60 -14.20
CA ASP A 107 7.07 6.21 -15.37
C ASP A 107 5.76 6.91 -15.01
N ALA A 108 5.03 6.40 -14.01
CA ALA A 108 3.80 7.02 -13.54
C ALA A 108 4.06 8.36 -12.85
N VAL A 109 5.10 8.43 -12.01
CA VAL A 109 5.52 9.67 -11.34
C VAL A 109 6.05 10.68 -12.36
N ARG A 110 6.81 10.25 -13.38
CA ARG A 110 7.23 11.13 -14.48
C ARG A 110 6.06 11.73 -15.25
N ARG A 111 5.04 10.92 -15.56
CA ARG A 111 3.81 11.43 -16.20
C ARG A 111 3.10 12.45 -15.32
N ALA A 112 2.91 12.14 -14.03
CA ALA A 112 2.25 13.04 -13.08
C ALA A 112 3.00 14.39 -12.94
N LEU A 113 4.34 14.37 -12.85
CA LEU A 113 5.16 15.60 -12.86
C LEU A 113 4.98 16.43 -14.14
N GLY A 114 4.76 15.77 -15.28
CA GLY A 114 4.48 16.44 -16.56
C GLY A 114 3.07 17.06 -16.64
N GLU A 115 2.13 16.60 -15.81
CA GLU A 115 0.75 17.11 -15.75
C GLU A 115 0.60 18.29 -14.78
N GLY A 116 1.39 18.32 -13.70
CA GLY A 116 1.36 19.41 -12.73
C GLY A 116 2.18 19.16 -11.46
N PRO A 117 2.20 20.15 -10.54
CA PRO A 117 2.97 20.08 -9.29
C PRO A 117 2.29 19.24 -8.21
N ASP A 118 1.10 18.69 -8.49
CA ASP A 118 0.23 18.05 -7.51
C ASP A 118 -0.25 16.70 -8.03
N VAL A 119 -0.36 15.72 -7.15
CA VAL A 119 -0.86 14.38 -7.48
C VAL A 119 -1.85 13.88 -6.44
N THR A 120 -2.79 13.03 -6.87
CA THR A 120 -3.60 12.20 -5.96
C THR A 120 -3.26 10.73 -6.14
N VAL A 121 -3.28 9.97 -5.05
CA VAL A 121 -3.02 8.53 -5.07
C VAL A 121 -4.27 7.78 -4.63
N ALA A 122 -4.83 6.97 -5.54
CA ALA A 122 -5.88 6.02 -5.23
C ALA A 122 -5.28 4.62 -5.07
N VAL A 123 -5.69 3.91 -4.02
CA VAL A 123 -5.24 2.54 -3.73
C VAL A 123 -6.48 1.67 -3.60
N VAL A 124 -6.61 0.72 -4.52
CA VAL A 124 -7.80 -0.13 -4.67
C VAL A 124 -7.44 -1.55 -4.25
N PRO A 125 -7.94 -2.03 -3.10
CA PRO A 125 -7.77 -3.41 -2.69
C PRO A 125 -8.68 -4.34 -3.52
N LYS A 126 -8.10 -5.38 -4.10
CA LYS A 126 -8.80 -6.45 -4.81
C LYS A 126 -8.70 -7.72 -3.98
N VAL A 127 -9.78 -8.07 -3.30
CA VAL A 127 -9.92 -9.28 -2.48
C VAL A 127 -10.54 -10.37 -3.33
N THR A 128 -9.81 -11.45 -3.62
CA THR A 128 -10.29 -12.56 -4.45
C THR A 128 -10.79 -13.75 -3.63
N SER A 129 -10.38 -13.85 -2.36
CA SER A 129 -10.81 -14.89 -1.44
C SER A 129 -10.66 -14.43 0.01
N GLY A 130 -11.41 -15.07 0.91
CA GLY A 130 -11.44 -14.72 2.32
C GLY A 130 -12.13 -15.78 3.17
N THR A 131 -12.05 -15.61 4.49
CA THR A 131 -12.77 -16.44 5.46
C THR A 131 -13.73 -15.56 6.26
N GLY A 132 -14.73 -16.15 6.92
CA GLY A 132 -15.64 -15.41 7.82
C GLY A 132 -14.98 -14.90 9.12
N ARG A 133 -13.65 -14.99 9.26
CA ARG A 133 -12.88 -14.56 10.44
C ARG A 133 -12.13 -13.26 10.24
N VAL A 134 -12.16 -12.71 9.03
CA VAL A 134 -11.49 -11.46 8.67
C VAL A 134 -12.49 -10.50 8.06
N ASP A 135 -12.24 -9.21 8.25
CA ASP A 135 -12.89 -8.16 7.48
C ASP A 135 -12.47 -8.30 6.01
N LEU A 136 -13.45 -8.24 5.10
CA LEU A 136 -13.24 -8.28 3.65
C LEU A 136 -13.52 -6.92 2.99
N GLU A 137 -14.04 -5.96 3.75
CA GLU A 137 -14.38 -4.62 3.30
C GLU A 137 -13.25 -3.64 3.66
N ASP A 138 -12.80 -3.59 4.92
CA ASP A 138 -11.76 -2.67 5.40
C ASP A 138 -10.39 -3.36 5.56
N VAL A 139 -9.85 -3.84 4.43
CA VAL A 139 -8.63 -4.67 4.40
C VAL A 139 -7.32 -3.88 4.34
N LEU A 140 -7.34 -2.65 3.81
CA LEU A 140 -6.14 -1.84 3.59
C LEU A 140 -5.91 -0.90 4.75
N LYS A 141 -4.90 -1.20 5.57
CA LYS A 141 -4.47 -0.35 6.69
C LYS A 141 -2.97 -0.13 6.62
N PHE A 142 -2.56 1.13 6.70
CA PHE A 142 -1.17 1.55 6.72
C PHE A 142 -1.05 2.90 7.44
N GLU A 143 0.12 3.21 7.96
CA GLU A 143 0.35 4.44 8.72
C GLU A 143 0.65 5.64 7.82
N ARG A 144 1.44 5.43 6.77
CA ARG A 144 1.93 6.51 5.91
C ARG A 144 2.17 6.07 4.48
N LEU A 145 1.81 6.94 3.55
CA LEU A 145 2.18 6.87 2.14
C LEU A 145 3.22 7.95 1.83
N ALA A 146 4.22 7.63 1.03
CA ALA A 146 5.20 8.59 0.52
C ALA A 146 5.56 8.30 -0.93
N ILE A 147 5.82 9.36 -1.70
CA ILE A 147 6.47 9.26 -3.01
C ILE A 147 7.93 9.66 -2.79
N VAL A 148 8.86 8.82 -3.25
CA VAL A 148 10.29 9.04 -3.08
C VAL A 148 11.01 8.85 -4.42
N THR A 149 12.07 9.62 -4.65
CA THR A 149 12.88 9.55 -5.86
C THR A 149 14.33 9.20 -5.54
N TYR A 150 15.01 8.56 -6.50
CA TYR A 150 16.39 8.11 -6.38
C TYR A 150 17.22 8.60 -7.58
N ARG A 151 18.46 9.01 -7.29
CA ARG A 151 19.48 9.41 -8.28
C ARG A 151 20.41 8.28 -8.64
#